data_AF-A0A7S3MBY7-F1
#
_entry.id   AF-A0A7S3MBY7-F1
#
_cell.length_a   1.000
_cell.length_b   1.000
_cell.length_c   1.000
_cell.angle_alpha   90.00
_cell.angle_beta   90.00
_cell.angle_gamma   90.00
#
_symmetry.space_group_name_H-M   'P 1'
#
loop_
_entity.id
_entity.type
_entity.pdbx_description
1 polymer ?
#
loop_
_entity_poly.entity_id
_entity_poly.type
_entity_poly.pdbx_seq_one_letter_code
_entity_poly.pdbx_strand_id
1 'polypeptide(L)'
;MWHYEGYNHPHWMDTEMFNDNTRAEHAMMVTFFHWGVHAWIPYVVVGALLSLLSHRRGFPLSMRFTLYPIIGEMCYGVMGDLIEVLSILCTVFGVCTSLGLGAMQINYGLRRLDRG
;
A
#
# COMPACT_ATOMS: atom_id res chain seq x y z
N MET A 1 -3.53 19.87 -13.91
CA MET A 1 -2.47 20.15 -14.90
C MET A 1 -2.04 21.58 -14.66
N TRP A 2 -1.24 21.79 -13.61
CA TRP A 2 -0.88 23.13 -13.14
C TRP A 2 0.39 23.56 -13.87
N HIS A 3 0.22 24.36 -14.94
CA HIS A 3 1.33 25.13 -15.49
C HIS A 3 1.49 26.37 -14.61
N TYR A 4 2.43 26.31 -13.66
CA TYR A 4 2.93 27.51 -12.99
C TYR A 4 4.01 28.12 -13.88
N GLU A 5 3.60 28.89 -14.89
CA GLU A 5 4.48 29.85 -15.55
C GLU A 5 4.57 31.11 -14.68
N GLY A 6 5.40 31.06 -13.65
CA GLY A 6 5.79 32.25 -12.89
C GLY A 6 6.96 32.95 -13.58
N TYR A 7 6.69 34.03 -14.30
CA TYR A 7 7.66 34.89 -15.01
C TYR A 7 8.59 35.71 -14.09
N ASN A 8 9.11 35.13 -12.99
CA ASN A 8 10.14 35.75 -12.11
C ASN A 8 10.74 34.74 -11.11
N HIS A 9 11.01 33.50 -11.54
CA HIS A 9 11.82 32.59 -10.73
C HIS A 9 13.31 32.82 -11.02
N PRO A 10 14.20 32.66 -10.02
CA PRO A 10 15.63 32.82 -10.24
C PRO A 10 16.15 31.82 -11.28
N HIS A 11 17.06 32.24 -12.17
CA HIS A 11 17.59 31.42 -13.28
C HIS A 11 18.27 30.09 -12.89
N TRP A 12 18.52 29.87 -11.59
CA TRP A 12 19.02 28.59 -11.07
C TRP A 12 17.91 27.58 -10.76
N MET A 13 16.66 28.03 -10.84
CA MET A 13 15.44 27.27 -10.60
C MET A 13 14.73 26.91 -11.92
N ASP A 14 15.34 27.30 -13.04
CA ASP A 14 14.97 26.87 -14.37
C ASP A 14 15.09 25.34 -14.38
N THR A 15 13.96 24.66 -14.36
CA THR A 15 13.87 23.20 -14.51
C THR A 15 14.22 22.79 -15.95
N GLU A 16 15.35 23.25 -16.48
CA GLU A 16 15.91 22.86 -17.77
C GLU A 16 16.46 21.43 -17.75
N MET A 17 16.56 20.78 -16.58
CA MET A 17 17.02 19.39 -16.48
C MET A 17 15.99 18.33 -16.89
N PHE A 18 14.69 18.63 -16.89
CA PHE A 18 13.65 17.65 -17.26
C PHE A 18 12.57 18.30 -18.14
N ASN A 19 12.63 18.05 -19.44
CA ASN A 19 11.55 18.36 -20.39
C ASN A 19 10.20 17.84 -19.86
N ASP A 20 9.09 18.56 -20.05
CA ASP A 20 7.76 18.14 -19.61
C ASP A 20 7.40 16.71 -20.06
N ASN A 21 7.89 16.30 -21.23
CA ASN A 21 7.73 14.93 -21.71
C ASN A 21 8.45 13.90 -20.81
N THR A 22 9.67 14.21 -20.36
CA THR A 22 10.42 13.38 -19.41
C THR A 22 9.77 13.37 -18.01
N ARG A 23 9.15 14.48 -17.59
CA ARG A 23 8.41 14.55 -16.33
C ARG A 23 7.15 13.69 -16.36
N ALA A 24 6.42 13.71 -17.47
CA ALA A 24 5.26 12.86 -17.69
C ALA A 24 5.64 11.37 -17.72
N GLU A 25 6.71 11.02 -18.42
CA GLU A 25 7.25 9.66 -18.46
C GLU A 25 7.63 9.17 -17.05
N HIS A 26 8.36 9.98 -16.28
CA HIS A 26 8.71 9.66 -14.90
C HIS A 26 7.48 9.50 -14.00
N ALA A 27 6.47 10.37 -14.13
CA ALA A 27 5.23 10.27 -13.36
C ALA A 27 4.50 8.94 -13.63
N MET A 28 4.43 8.53 -14.90
CA MET A 28 3.89 7.22 -15.27
C MET A 28 4.72 6.08 -14.70
N MET A 29 6.06 6.14 -14.80
CA MET A 29 6.95 5.13 -14.25
C MET A 29 6.74 4.94 -12.74
N VAL A 30 6.68 6.03 -11.97
CA VAL A 30 6.46 5.98 -10.51
C VAL A 30 5.09 5.39 -10.17
N THR A 31 4.05 5.73 -10.94
CA THR A 31 2.71 5.18 -10.77
C THR A 31 2.71 3.67 -10.99
N PHE A 32 3.31 3.20 -12.10
CA PHE A 32 3.43 1.78 -12.39
C PHE A 32 4.31 1.05 -11.38
N PHE A 33 5.32 1.70 -10.81
CA PHE A 33 6.13 1.08 -9.77
C PHE A 33 5.31 0.85 -8.48
N HIS A 34 4.52 1.83 -8.04
CA HIS A 34 3.74 1.73 -6.79
C HIS A 34 2.43 0.93 -6.93
N TRP A 35 1.83 0.88 -8.12
CA TRP A 35 0.53 0.25 -8.36
C TRP A 35 0.58 -0.93 -9.34
N GLY A 36 1.73 -1.17 -9.97
CA GLY A 36 1.98 -2.32 -10.83
C GLY A 36 2.40 -3.54 -10.03
N VAL A 37 3.12 -4.46 -10.68
CA VAL A 37 3.41 -5.81 -10.16
C VAL A 37 4.06 -5.81 -8.77
N HIS A 38 4.97 -4.86 -8.50
CA HIS A 38 5.66 -4.78 -7.22
C HIS A 38 4.70 -4.67 -6.02
N ALA A 39 3.58 -3.95 -6.17
CA ALA A 39 2.56 -3.78 -5.14
C ALA A 39 1.87 -5.10 -4.76
N TRP A 40 1.79 -6.05 -5.70
CA TRP A 40 1.07 -7.32 -5.53
C TRP A 40 1.94 -8.44 -4.94
N ILE A 41 3.28 -8.33 -5.07
CA ILE A 41 4.25 -9.28 -4.52
C ILE A 41 3.95 -9.63 -3.05
N PRO A 42 3.78 -8.68 -2.11
CA PRO A 42 3.54 -9.02 -0.71
C PRO A 42 2.26 -9.85 -0.52
N TYR A 43 1.19 -9.57 -1.27
CA TYR A 43 -0.06 -10.32 -1.18
C TYR A 43 0.10 -11.76 -1.65
N VAL A 44 0.81 -11.97 -2.76
CA VAL A 44 1.09 -13.31 -3.29
C VAL A 44 1.96 -14.10 -2.33
N VAL A 45 2.99 -13.49 -1.75
CA VAL A 45 3.88 -14.14 -0.77
C VAL A 45 3.10 -14.59 0.47
N VAL A 46 2.34 -13.68 1.08
CA VAL A 46 1.55 -13.99 2.29
C VAL A 46 0.49 -15.06 2.00
N GLY A 47 -0.23 -14.92 0.88
CA GLY A 47 -1.25 -15.89 0.47
C GLY A 47 -0.66 -17.28 0.18
N ALA A 48 0.49 -17.35 -0.49
CA ALA A 48 1.18 -18.61 -0.77
C ALA A 48 1.67 -19.28 0.53
N LEU A 49 2.24 -18.52 1.47
CA LEU A 49 2.69 -19.06 2.76
C LEU A 49 1.51 -19.64 3.55
N LEU A 50 0.42 -18.88 3.68
CA LEU A 50 -0.79 -19.34 4.39
C LEU A 50 -1.38 -20.57 3.71
N SER A 51 -1.49 -20.58 2.38
CA SER A 51 -2.02 -21.72 1.62
C SER A 51 -1.16 -22.97 1.79
N LEU A 52 0.16 -22.85 1.67
CA LEU A 52 1.07 -23.99 1.78
C LEU A 52 1.05 -24.59 3.19
N LEU A 53 1.07 -23.75 4.23
CA LEU A 53 1.12 -24.23 5.62
C LEU A 53 -0.22 -24.78 6.10
N SER A 54 -1.33 -24.12 5.74
CA SER A 54 -2.66 -24.62 6.11
C SER A 54 -3.04 -25.88 5.33
N HIS A 55 -2.83 -25.87 4.01
CA HIS A 55 -3.31 -26.95 3.15
C HIS A 55 -2.36 -28.15 3.07
N ARG A 56 -1.04 -27.94 3.08
CA ARG A 56 -0.07 -29.06 3.00
C ARG A 56 0.42 -29.57 4.35
N ARG A 57 0.50 -28.69 5.37
CA ARG A 57 1.02 -29.06 6.70
C ARG A 57 -0.04 -29.15 7.79
N GLY A 58 -1.29 -28.80 7.49
CA GLY A 58 -2.40 -28.90 8.45
C GLY A 58 -2.35 -27.89 9.59
N PHE A 59 -1.55 -26.83 9.48
CA PHE A 59 -1.54 -25.77 10.48
C PHE A 59 -2.83 -24.93 10.42
N PRO A 60 -3.28 -24.36 11.55
CA PRO A 60 -4.39 -23.42 11.55
C PRO A 60 -4.13 -22.23 10.62
N LEU A 61 -5.20 -21.69 10.00
CA LEU A 61 -5.12 -20.53 9.09
C LEU A 61 -4.98 -19.23 9.91
N SER A 62 -3.79 -19.03 10.47
CA SER A 62 -3.45 -17.90 11.35
C SER A 62 -2.07 -17.36 10.97
N MET A 63 -1.91 -16.03 11.03
CA MET A 63 -0.71 -15.35 10.55
C MET A 63 0.53 -15.75 11.34
N ARG A 64 0.39 -16.02 12.64
CA ARG A 64 1.48 -16.49 13.50
C ARG A 64 2.20 -17.74 12.97
N PHE A 65 1.51 -18.64 12.28
CA PHE A 65 2.10 -19.88 11.76
C PHE A 65 2.88 -19.67 10.46
N THR A 66 2.67 -18.56 9.74
CA THR A 66 3.45 -18.24 8.54
C THR A 66 4.94 -18.10 8.82
N LEU A 67 5.29 -17.71 10.05
CA LEU A 67 6.65 -17.58 10.54
C LEU A 67 7.19 -18.84 11.23
N TYR A 68 6.37 -19.90 11.38
CA TYR A 68 6.80 -21.18 11.97
C TYR A 68 8.14 -21.72 11.41
N PRO A 69 8.45 -21.69 10.09
CA PRO A 69 9.76 -22.15 9.61
C PRO A 69 10.97 -21.35 10.12
N ILE A 70 10.77 -20.14 10.66
CA ILE A 70 11.83 -19.27 11.18
C ILE A 70 11.85 -19.29 12.72
N ILE A 71 10.69 -19.14 13.36
CA ILE A 71 10.58 -18.99 14.82
C ILE A 71 10.22 -20.30 15.55
N GLY A 72 9.88 -21.37 14.81
CA GLY A 72 9.57 -22.68 15.36
C GLY A 72 8.40 -22.68 16.33
N GLU A 73 8.54 -23.42 17.44
CA GLU A 73 7.50 -23.59 18.47
C GLU A 73 7.13 -22.28 19.21
N MET A 74 7.90 -21.19 19.05
CA MET A 74 7.55 -19.88 19.62
C MET A 74 6.24 -19.30 19.07
N CYS A 75 5.75 -19.81 17.94
CA CYS A 75 4.43 -19.48 17.38
C CYS A 75 3.25 -19.79 18.33
N TYR A 76 3.41 -20.75 19.25
CA TYR A 76 2.36 -21.16 20.18
C TYR A 76 2.37 -20.35 21.49
N GLY A 77 3.39 -19.52 21.71
CA GLY A 77 3.53 -18.67 22.89
C GLY A 77 3.21 -17.21 22.61
N VAL A 78 3.56 -16.37 23.58
CA VAL A 78 3.32 -14.91 23.57
C VAL A 78 3.88 -14.23 22.32
N MET A 79 5.00 -14.72 21.78
CA MET A 79 5.59 -14.18 20.55
C MET A 79 4.65 -14.37 19.34
N GLY A 80 4.04 -15.54 19.20
CA GLY A 80 3.06 -15.80 18.15
C GLY A 80 1.79 -14.98 18.31
N ASP A 81 1.30 -14.81 19.53
CA ASP A 81 0.14 -13.96 19.82
C ASP A 81 0.42 -12.48 19.47
N LEU A 82 1.63 -11.99 19.75
CA LEU A 82 2.02 -10.62 19.40
C LEU A 82 2.03 -10.41 17.88
N ILE A 83 2.57 -11.36 17.11
CA ILE A 83 2.53 -11.34 15.64
C ILE A 83 1.08 -11.31 15.14
N GLU A 84 0.21 -12.14 15.73
CA GLU A 84 -1.19 -12.21 15.34
C GLU A 84 -1.91 -10.89 15.59
N VAL A 85 -1.73 -10.29 16.76
CA VAL A 85 -2.32 -9.00 17.12
C VAL A 85 -1.81 -7.89 16.20
N LEU A 86 -0.51 -7.83 15.92
CA LEU A 86 0.05 -6.86 14.98
C LEU A 86 -0.53 -7.03 13.57
N SER A 87 -0.73 -8.25 13.11
CA SER A 87 -1.36 -8.54 11.82
C SER A 87 -2.80 -8.04 11.75
N ILE A 88 -3.59 -8.26 12.80
CA ILE A 88 -4.97 -7.77 12.91
C ILE A 88 -4.97 -6.24 12.91
N LEU A 89 -4.12 -5.61 13.73
CA LEU A 89 -4.02 -4.14 13.80
C LEU A 89 -3.62 -3.53 12.44
N CYS A 90 -2.61 -4.10 11.77
CA CYS A 90 -2.19 -3.67 10.44
C CYS A 90 -3.36 -3.72 9.44
N THR A 91 -4.13 -4.81 9.44
CA THR A 91 -5.29 -4.97 8.56
C THR A 91 -6.37 -3.93 8.88
N VAL A 92 -6.69 -3.73 10.16
CA VAL A 92 -7.68 -2.73 10.59
C VAL A 92 -7.26 -1.32 10.19
N PHE A 93 -6.01 -0.92 10.45
CA PHE A 93 -5.52 0.40 10.06
C PHE A 93 -5.55 0.60 8.54
N GLY A 94 -5.20 -0.41 7.74
CA GLY A 94 -5.29 -0.35 6.28
C GLY A 94 -6.73 -0.16 5.78
N VAL A 95 -7.67 -0.92 6.34
CA VAL A 95 -9.10 -0.83 6.01
C VAL A 95 -9.66 0.53 6.42
N CYS A 96 -9.40 0.98 7.64
CA CYS A 96 -9.90 2.26 8.16
C CYS A 96 -9.38 3.46 7.35
N THR A 97 -8.11 3.44 6.94
CA THR A 97 -7.53 4.52 6.14
C THR A 97 -8.19 4.62 4.76
N SER A 98 -8.31 3.49 4.07
CA SER A 98 -8.94 3.41 2.75
C SER A 98 -10.42 3.81 2.81
N LEU A 99 -11.13 3.35 3.85
CA LEU A 99 -12.52 3.71 4.11
C LEU A 99 -12.67 5.21 4.39
N GLY A 100 -11.78 5.81 5.19
CA GLY A 100 -11.80 7.23 5.50
C GLY A 100 -11.59 8.10 4.25
N LEU A 101 -10.60 7.75 3.42
CA LEU A 101 -10.38 8.41 2.12
C LEU A 101 -11.61 8.28 1.21
N GLY A 102 -12.21 7.09 1.14
CA GLY A 102 -13.43 6.84 0.36
C GLY A 102 -14.62 7.67 0.83
N ALA A 103 -14.89 7.70 2.14
CA ALA A 103 -15.96 8.51 2.72
C ALA A 103 -15.78 10.01 2.43
N MET A 104 -14.55 10.51 2.50
CA MET A 104 -14.24 11.89 2.12
C MET A 104 -14.49 12.15 0.63
N GLN A 105 -14.03 11.26 -0.26
CA GLN A 105 -14.28 11.39 -1.71
C GLN A 105 -15.77 11.42 -2.03
N ILE A 106 -16.58 10.55 -1.40
CA ILE A 106 -18.04 10.53 -1.56
C ILE A 106 -18.66 11.85 -1.07
N ASN A 107 -18.26 12.33 0.11
CA ASN A 107 -18.78 13.60 0.65
C ASN A 107 -18.48 14.80 -0.26
N TYR A 108 -17.26 14.88 -0.80
CA TYR A 108 -16.91 15.91 -1.77
C TYR A 108 -17.72 15.79 -3.06
N GLY A 109 -17.94 14.57 -3.56
CA GLY A 109 -18.78 14.31 -4.73
C GLY A 109 -20.23 14.77 -4.52
N LEU A 110 -20.85 14.39 -3.40
CA LEU A 110 -22.21 14.79 -3.06
C LEU A 110 -22.34 16.31 -2.92
N ARG A 111 -21.40 16.97 -2.24
CA ARG A 111 -21.38 18.44 -2.12
C ARG A 111 -21.21 19.13 -3.47
N ARG A 112 -20.47 18.53 -4.40
CA ARG A 112 -20.29 19.07 -5.75
C ARG A 112 -21.56 18.99 -6.60
N LEU A 113 -22.37 17.94 -6.40
CA LEU A 113 -23.66 17.73 -7.05
C LEU A 113 -24.77 18.60 -6.44
N ASP A 114 -24.78 18.78 -5.12
CA ASP A 114 -25.76 19.59 -4.38
C ASP A 114 -25.58 21.10 -4.61
N ARG A 115 -24.36 21.56 -4.89
CA ARG A 115 -24.05 22.97 -5.23
C ARG A 115 -24.07 23.26 -6.74
N GLY A 116 -24.79 22.46 -7.53
CA GLY A 116 -24.96 22.59 -8.97
C GLY A 116 -26.34 23.12 -9.35
#